data_AF-A0A6C0D4B3-F1
#
_entry.id   AF-A0A6C0D4B3-F1
#
_cell.length_a   1.000
_cell.length_b   1.000
_cell.length_c   1.000
_cell.angle_alpha   90.00
_cell.angle_beta   90.00
_cell.angle_gamma   90.00
#
_symmetry.space_group_name_H-M   'P 1'
#
loop_
_entity.id
_entity.type
_entity.pdbx_description
1 polymer ?
#
loop_
_entity_poly.entity_id
_entity_poly.type
_entity_poly.pdbx_seq_one_letter_code
_entity_poly.pdbx_strand_id
1 'polypeptide(L)'
;MGDLANYSQRILDADKGQQIFFAFIFVGLIIKIGLTFVAAANALLWGYFIIIFSIIGLIFLKVDPTKNNMSAVKQLFQPLLILIIVLLWNISINLRFYDEINKQAVPKQYFMWSWFSTVLIVAIIFISILGYVVEEEHAFKTYGYILLIFNFIVTAIQQVVLESFTVDGFTNKF
;
A
#
# COMPACT_ATOMS: atom_id res chain seq x y z
N MET A 1 2.50 10.41 27.57
CA MET A 1 3.79 9.66 27.44
C MET A 1 3.69 8.22 27.93
N GLY A 2 2.87 7.89 28.93
CA GLY A 2 2.66 6.49 29.37
C GLY A 2 2.08 5.56 28.31
N ASP A 3 1.12 6.02 27.50
CA ASP A 3 0.47 5.15 26.51
C ASP A 3 1.34 4.80 25.31
N LEU A 4 2.16 5.75 24.81
CA LEU A 4 3.10 5.50 23.72
C LEU A 4 4.17 4.45 24.09
N ALA A 5 4.66 4.49 25.34
CA ALA A 5 5.58 3.47 25.84
C ALA A 5 4.91 2.09 25.88
N ASN A 6 3.64 2.04 26.30
CA ASN A 6 2.84 0.81 26.35
C ASN A 6 2.59 0.23 24.94
N TYR A 7 2.30 1.08 23.95
CA TYR A 7 2.13 0.67 22.56
C TYR A 7 3.44 0.17 21.93
N SER A 8 4.56 0.81 22.24
CA SER A 8 5.88 0.33 21.80
C SER A 8 6.19 -1.05 22.39
N GLN A 9 5.83 -1.28 23.65
CA GLN A 9 6.05 -2.56 24.32
C GLN A 9 5.20 -3.67 23.70
N ARG A 10 3.94 -3.40 23.35
CA ARG A 10 3.08 -4.36 22.65
C ARG A 10 3.60 -4.77 21.26
N ILE A 11 4.27 -3.86 20.55
CA ILE A 11 4.96 -4.20 19.29
C ILE A 11 6.18 -5.09 19.56
N LEU A 12 6.92 -4.82 20.65
CA LEU A 12 8.05 -5.64 21.10
C LEU A 12 7.61 -7.02 21.64
N ASP A 13 6.38 -7.12 22.16
CA ASP A 13 5.78 -8.35 22.67
C ASP A 13 5.08 -9.16 21.54
N ALA A 14 4.92 -8.59 20.34
CA ALA A 14 4.44 -9.33 19.18
C ALA A 14 5.41 -10.46 18.82
N ASP A 15 4.89 -11.57 18.27
CA ASP A 15 5.72 -12.68 17.82
C ASP A 15 6.83 -12.18 16.88
N LYS A 16 8.04 -12.74 17.02
CA LYS A 16 9.23 -12.34 16.25
C LYS A 16 8.96 -12.37 14.74
N GLY A 17 8.13 -13.31 14.28
CA GLY A 17 7.68 -13.36 12.89
C GLY A 17 6.90 -12.11 12.47
N GLN A 18 5.96 -11.63 13.29
CA GLN A 18 5.15 -10.45 12.99
C GLN A 18 6.00 -9.18 12.94
N GLN A 19 6.98 -9.05 13.83
CA GLN A 19 7.91 -7.91 13.85
C GLN A 19 8.72 -7.82 12.55
N ILE A 20 9.21 -8.95 12.03
CA ILE A 20 9.96 -9.01 10.76
C ILE A 20 9.08 -8.51 9.60
N PHE A 21 7.83 -8.97 9.52
CA PHE A 21 6.94 -8.53 8.45
C PHE A 21 6.52 -7.06 8.57
N PHE A 22 6.33 -6.54 9.79
CA PHE A 22 6.15 -5.10 9.97
C PHE A 22 7.38 -4.32 9.48
N ALA A 23 8.60 -4.79 9.79
CA ALA A 23 9.83 -4.16 9.30
C ALA A 23 9.91 -4.16 7.76
N PHE A 24 9.50 -5.25 7.10
CA PHE A 24 9.44 -5.30 5.64
C PHE A 24 8.40 -4.32 5.05
N ILE A 25 7.25 -4.13 5.69
CA ILE A 25 6.30 -3.08 5.29
C ILE A 25 6.98 -1.71 5.33
N PHE A 26 7.71 -1.40 6.41
CA PHE A 26 8.46 -0.13 6.51
C PHE A 26 9.54 0.00 5.42
N VAL A 27 10.28 -1.06 5.11
CA VAL A 27 11.25 -1.07 4.01
C VAL A 27 10.56 -0.76 2.67
N GLY A 28 9.44 -1.43 2.38
CA GLY A 28 8.65 -1.17 1.17
C GLY A 28 8.15 0.27 1.09
N LEU A 29 7.73 0.86 2.21
CA LEU A 29 7.34 2.26 2.29
C LEU A 29 8.51 3.22 2.06
N ILE A 30 9.69 2.95 2.62
CA ILE A 30 10.89 3.77 2.41
C ILE A 30 11.30 3.75 0.94
N ILE A 31 11.32 2.56 0.31
CA ILE A 31 11.59 2.42 -1.13
C ILE A 31 10.60 3.27 -1.91
N LYS A 32 9.30 3.17 -1.59
CA LYS A 32 8.26 3.92 -2.28
C LYS A 32 8.45 5.43 -2.12
N ILE A 33 8.56 5.94 -0.91
CA ILE A 33 8.71 7.38 -0.64
C ILE A 33 10.01 7.91 -1.25
N GLY A 34 11.14 7.25 -0.97
CA GLY A 34 12.47 7.70 -1.37
C GLY A 34 12.71 7.65 -2.87
N LEU A 35 12.14 6.67 -3.57
CA LEU A 35 12.37 6.48 -5.01
C LEU A 35 11.23 7.03 -5.88
N THR A 36 10.15 7.56 -5.29
CA THR A 36 9.17 8.36 -6.05
C THR A 36 9.82 9.60 -6.65
N PHE A 37 10.83 10.18 -5.99
CA PHE A 37 11.60 11.32 -6.50
C PHE A 37 12.42 11.01 -7.76
N VAL A 38 12.78 9.74 -7.96
CA VAL A 38 13.56 9.29 -9.12
C VAL A 38 12.63 8.87 -10.28
N ALA A 39 11.30 8.81 -10.04
CA ALA A 39 10.30 8.39 -11.01
C ALA A 39 10.56 7.01 -11.64
N ALA A 40 11.31 6.15 -10.95
CA ALA A 40 11.66 4.83 -11.47
C ALA A 40 10.53 3.82 -11.23
N ALA A 41 9.88 3.37 -12.31
CA ALA A 41 8.81 2.37 -12.25
C ALA A 41 9.29 1.07 -11.59
N ASN A 42 10.55 0.67 -11.83
CA ASN A 42 11.15 -0.51 -11.20
C ASN A 42 11.12 -0.42 -9.66
N ALA A 43 11.51 0.74 -9.12
CA ALA A 43 11.52 0.96 -7.68
C ALA A 43 10.11 0.93 -7.08
N LEU A 44 9.13 1.54 -7.77
CA LEU A 44 7.73 1.52 -7.36
C LEU A 44 7.20 0.08 -7.31
N LEU A 45 7.49 -0.74 -8.33
CA LEU A 45 7.10 -2.14 -8.38
C LEU A 45 7.65 -2.92 -7.18
N TRP A 46 8.95 -2.82 -6.89
CA TRP A 46 9.55 -3.48 -5.73
C TRP A 46 8.94 -3.04 -4.41
N GLY A 47 8.69 -1.74 -4.25
CA GLY A 47 8.00 -1.20 -3.06
C GLY A 47 6.62 -1.84 -2.88
N TYR A 48 5.82 -1.94 -3.94
CA TYR A 48 4.51 -2.59 -3.90
C TYR A 48 4.61 -4.08 -3.58
N PHE A 49 5.52 -4.81 -4.23
CA PHE A 49 5.70 -6.24 -3.98
C PHE A 49 6.10 -6.54 -2.54
N ILE A 50 7.04 -5.77 -1.97
CA ILE A 50 7.48 -5.95 -0.59
C ILE A 50 6.31 -5.73 0.38
N ILE A 51 5.50 -4.69 0.16
CA ILE A 51 4.33 -4.41 1.00
C ILE A 51 3.31 -5.55 0.90
N ILE A 52 2.94 -5.99 -0.31
CA ILE A 52 1.99 -7.10 -0.51
C ILE A 52 2.49 -8.39 0.14
N PHE A 53 3.75 -8.77 -0.14
CA PHE A 53 4.36 -9.96 0.43
C PHE A 53 4.31 -9.93 1.97
N SER A 54 4.55 -8.76 2.56
CA SER A 54 4.55 -8.61 4.00
C SER A 54 3.15 -8.69 4.60
N ILE A 55 2.14 -8.08 3.98
CA ILE A 55 0.75 -8.20 4.43
C ILE A 55 0.30 -9.67 4.34
N ILE A 56 0.64 -10.36 3.25
CA ILE A 56 0.33 -11.80 3.10
C ILE A 56 1.03 -12.63 4.18
N GLY A 57 2.31 -12.36 4.47
CA GLY A 57 3.04 -13.01 5.55
C GLY A 57 2.38 -12.82 6.92
N LEU A 58 1.91 -11.60 7.23
CA LEU A 58 1.16 -11.33 8.45
C LEU A 58 -0.16 -12.11 8.51
N ILE A 59 -0.84 -12.30 7.37
CA ILE A 59 -2.05 -13.15 7.31
C ILE A 59 -1.68 -14.58 7.71
N PHE A 60 -0.66 -15.17 7.09
CA PHE A 60 -0.26 -16.54 7.36
C PHE A 60 0.17 -16.76 8.82
N LEU A 61 0.84 -15.80 9.45
CA LEU A 61 1.25 -15.91 10.85
C LEU A 61 0.07 -15.81 11.84
N LYS A 62 -1.05 -15.22 11.43
CA LYS A 62 -2.25 -15.07 12.28
C LYS A 62 -3.28 -16.17 12.09
N VAL A 63 -3.23 -16.90 10.97
CA VAL A 63 -4.13 -18.03 10.71
C VAL A 63 -3.64 -19.24 11.50
N ASP A 64 -4.37 -19.59 12.56
CA ASP A 64 -4.17 -20.84 13.29
C ASP A 64 -4.85 -22.00 12.53
N PRO A 65 -4.10 -22.94 11.93
CA PRO A 65 -4.67 -24.00 11.10
C PRO A 65 -5.58 -24.97 11.87
N THR A 66 -5.62 -24.89 13.21
CA THR A 66 -6.40 -25.77 14.07
C THR A 66 -7.76 -25.22 14.49
N LYS A 67 -8.06 -23.94 14.22
CA LYS A 67 -9.34 -23.30 14.59
C LYS A 67 -10.17 -22.92 13.36
N ASN A 68 -11.48 -22.77 13.52
CA ASN A 68 -12.39 -22.40 12.44
C ASN A 68 -12.00 -21.01 11.87
N ASN A 69 -11.36 -21.02 10.71
CA ASN A 69 -10.43 -19.99 10.21
C ASN A 69 -11.04 -18.62 9.88
N MET A 70 -12.36 -18.50 9.82
CA MET A 70 -13.02 -17.25 9.41
C MET A 70 -12.86 -16.13 10.46
N SER A 71 -12.68 -16.46 11.74
CA SER A 71 -12.45 -15.49 12.81
C SER A 71 -11.02 -14.92 12.79
N ALA A 72 -10.01 -15.71 12.42
CA ALA A 72 -8.62 -15.28 12.30
C ALA A 72 -8.43 -14.22 11.20
N VAL A 73 -9.13 -14.36 10.07
CA VAL A 73 -9.12 -13.37 8.99
C VAL A 73 -9.88 -12.09 9.39
N LYS A 74 -10.92 -12.19 10.21
CA LYS A 74 -11.64 -11.02 10.76
C LYS A 74 -10.81 -10.23 11.78
N GLN A 75 -9.91 -10.90 12.50
CA GLN A 75 -8.97 -10.27 13.44
C GLN A 75 -7.87 -9.48 12.71
N LEU A 76 -7.64 -9.75 11.43
CA LEU A 76 -6.79 -8.91 10.61
C LEU A 76 -7.55 -7.66 10.21
N PHE A 77 -6.84 -6.54 10.23
CA PHE A 77 -7.41 -5.25 9.90
C PHE A 77 -7.85 -5.24 8.43
N GLN A 78 -9.14 -5.47 8.19
CA GLN A 78 -9.74 -5.66 6.85
C GLN A 78 -9.34 -4.61 5.79
N PRO A 79 -9.17 -3.31 6.13
CA PRO A 79 -8.62 -2.34 5.18
C PRO A 79 -7.27 -2.73 4.56
N LEU A 80 -6.38 -3.45 5.27
CA LEU A 80 -5.12 -3.96 4.72
C LEU A 80 -5.34 -5.03 3.65
N LEU A 81 -6.39 -5.84 3.77
CA LEU A 81 -6.71 -6.87 2.77
C LEU A 81 -7.18 -6.23 1.47
N ILE A 82 -8.07 -5.23 1.57
CA ILE A 82 -8.54 -4.50 0.39
C ILE A 82 -7.40 -3.65 -0.21
N LEU A 83 -6.47 -3.17 0.63
CA LEU A 83 -5.28 -2.45 0.16
C LEU A 83 -4.47 -3.30 -0.83
N ILE A 84 -4.37 -4.62 -0.64
CA ILE A 84 -3.70 -5.52 -1.59
C ILE A 84 -4.27 -5.36 -3.00
N ILE A 85 -5.59 -5.25 -3.15
CA ILE A 85 -6.25 -5.08 -4.46
C ILE A 85 -5.78 -3.78 -5.12
N VAL A 86 -5.72 -2.69 -4.34
CA VAL A 86 -5.25 -1.39 -4.85
C VAL A 86 -3.77 -1.43 -5.20
N LEU A 87 -2.94 -2.12 -4.42
CA LEU A 87 -1.51 -2.30 -4.72
C LEU A 87 -1.31 -3.12 -5.99
N LEU A 88 -2.08 -4.20 -6.19
CA LEU A 88 -2.06 -4.99 -7.43
C LEU A 88 -2.46 -4.16 -8.64
N TRP A 89 -3.47 -3.30 -8.50
CA TRP A 89 -3.85 -2.37 -9.57
C TRP A 89 -2.70 -1.40 -9.90
N ASN A 90 -2.07 -0.80 -8.88
CA ASN A 90 -0.91 0.06 -9.08
C ASN A 90 0.25 -0.67 -9.77
N ILE A 91 0.51 -1.93 -9.41
CA ILE A 91 1.48 -2.79 -10.11
C ILE A 91 1.10 -2.95 -11.58
N SER A 92 -0.16 -3.27 -11.88
CA SER A 92 -0.63 -3.43 -13.27
C SER A 92 -0.43 -2.16 -14.11
N ILE A 93 -0.71 -0.98 -13.56
CA ILE A 93 -0.43 0.30 -14.24
C ILE A 93 1.07 0.46 -14.48
N ASN A 94 1.90 0.26 -13.45
CA ASN A 94 3.36 0.43 -13.57
C ASN A 94 4.01 -0.58 -14.52
N LEU A 95 3.46 -1.78 -14.65
CA LEU A 95 3.91 -2.78 -15.63
C LEU A 95 3.50 -2.40 -17.05
N ARG A 96 2.27 -1.91 -17.24
CA ARG A 96 1.75 -1.56 -18.57
C ARG A 96 2.49 -0.37 -19.19
N PHE A 97 2.86 0.62 -18.38
CA PHE A 97 3.54 1.85 -18.82
C PHE A 97 5.00 1.90 -18.34
N TYR A 98 5.62 0.73 -18.14
CA TYR A 98 6.92 0.61 -17.49
C TYR A 98 8.01 1.45 -18.17
N ASP A 99 8.10 1.36 -19.50
CA ASP A 99 9.13 2.05 -20.27
C ASP A 99 8.89 3.57 -20.30
N GLU A 100 7.64 3.99 -20.48
CA GLU A 100 7.25 5.39 -20.54
C GLU A 100 7.48 6.09 -19.19
N ILE A 101 7.11 5.43 -18.08
CA ILE A 101 7.32 5.95 -16.74
C ILE A 101 8.83 6.06 -16.44
N ASN A 102 9.62 5.03 -16.73
CA ASN A 102 11.07 5.05 -16.51
C ASN A 102 11.79 6.11 -17.36
N LYS A 103 11.31 6.37 -18.58
CA LYS A 103 11.82 7.43 -19.45
C LYS A 103 11.29 8.81 -19.09
N GLN A 104 10.44 8.93 -18.06
CA GLN A 104 9.68 10.14 -17.71
C GLN A 104 8.90 10.72 -18.90
N ALA A 105 8.54 9.86 -19.86
CA ALA A 105 7.77 10.20 -21.05
C ALA A 105 6.26 10.06 -20.79
N VAL A 106 5.82 10.46 -19.59
CA VAL A 106 4.43 10.47 -19.15
C VAL A 106 4.06 11.87 -18.63
N PRO A 107 2.77 12.26 -18.64
CA PRO A 107 2.36 13.57 -18.16
C PRO A 107 2.74 13.80 -16.70
N LYS A 108 3.17 15.02 -16.34
CA LYS A 108 3.55 15.36 -14.95
C LYS A 108 2.42 15.12 -13.95
N GLN A 109 1.18 15.22 -14.41
CA GLN A 109 -0.04 14.92 -13.65
C GLN A 109 -0.01 13.49 -13.11
N TYR A 110 0.50 12.51 -13.86
CA TYR A 110 0.65 11.14 -13.38
C TYR A 110 1.50 11.08 -12.11
N PHE A 111 2.66 11.75 -12.08
CA PHE A 111 3.55 11.75 -10.91
C PHE A 111 2.90 12.41 -9.70
N MET A 112 2.12 13.48 -9.90
CA MET A 112 1.35 14.12 -8.84
C MET A 112 0.33 13.15 -8.23
N TRP A 113 -0.46 12.45 -9.06
CA TRP A 113 -1.42 11.47 -8.57
C TRP A 113 -0.77 10.22 -7.96
N SER A 114 0.39 9.80 -8.47
CA SER A 114 1.21 8.73 -7.90
C SER A 114 1.71 9.08 -6.49
N TRP A 115 2.14 10.33 -6.28
CA TRP A 115 2.50 10.84 -4.96
C TRP A 115 1.31 10.83 -3.99
N PHE A 116 0.14 11.32 -4.41
CA PHE A 116 -1.06 11.27 -3.56
C PHE A 116 -1.45 9.84 -3.16
N SER A 117 -1.38 8.89 -4.11
CA SER A 117 -1.62 7.48 -3.79
C SER A 117 -0.58 6.96 -2.79
N THR A 118 0.67 7.40 -2.88
CA THR A 118 1.72 7.06 -1.92
C THR A 118 1.39 7.54 -0.52
N VAL A 119 1.01 8.79 -0.37
CA VAL A 119 0.59 9.36 0.93
C VAL A 119 -0.60 8.59 1.50
N LEU A 120 -1.60 8.28 0.68
CA LEU A 120 -2.78 7.52 1.13
C LEU A 120 -2.42 6.09 1.56
N ILE A 121 -1.55 5.40 0.83
CA ILE A 121 -1.10 4.04 1.18
C ILE A 121 -0.36 4.05 2.52
N VAL A 122 0.53 5.03 2.74
CA VAL A 122 1.22 5.21 4.02
C VAL A 122 0.22 5.44 5.15
N ALA A 123 -0.76 6.33 4.96
CA ALA A 123 -1.77 6.63 5.95
C ALA A 123 -2.66 5.42 6.28
N ILE A 124 -3.08 4.64 5.27
CA ILE A 124 -3.85 3.40 5.45
C ILE A 124 -3.05 2.41 6.29
N ILE A 125 -1.79 2.15 5.94
CA ILE A 125 -0.94 1.20 6.67
C ILE A 125 -0.73 1.67 8.12
N PHE A 126 -0.45 2.95 8.33
CA PHE A 126 -0.22 3.50 9.65
C PHE A 126 -1.46 3.42 10.54
N ILE A 127 -2.63 3.82 10.03
CA ILE A 127 -3.93 3.68 10.72
C ILE A 127 -4.25 2.22 11.01
N SER A 128 -3.89 1.31 10.11
CA SER A 128 -4.13 -0.12 10.30
C SER A 128 -3.27 -0.71 11.42
N ILE A 129 -2.00 -0.31 11.51
CA ILE A 129 -1.11 -0.73 12.59
C ILE A 129 -1.56 -0.11 13.92
N LEU A 130 -1.95 1.16 13.94
CA LEU A 130 -2.48 1.80 15.15
C LEU A 130 -3.78 1.12 15.61
N GLY A 131 -4.72 0.86 14.71
CA GLY A 131 -5.96 0.14 15.03
C GLY A 131 -5.72 -1.27 15.57
N TYR A 132 -4.68 -1.94 15.08
CA TYR A 132 -4.25 -3.23 15.62
C TYR A 132 -3.70 -3.13 17.05
N VAL A 133 -2.98 -2.06 17.37
CA VAL A 133 -2.31 -1.87 18.67
C VAL A 133 -3.25 -1.30 19.76
N VAL A 134 -4.17 -0.41 19.38
CA VAL A 134 -5.08 0.33 20.27
C VAL A 134 -6.34 -0.47 20.62
N GLU A 135 -6.62 -1.58 19.93
CA GLU A 135 -7.82 -2.42 20.09
C GLU A 135 -9.18 -1.69 19.84
N GLU A 136 -9.18 -0.40 19.50
CA GLU A 136 -10.36 0.36 19.07
C GLU A 136 -10.72 0.09 17.60
N GLU A 137 -11.15 -1.13 17.33
CA GLU A 137 -11.21 -1.66 15.97
C GLU A 137 -12.13 -0.89 15.00
N HIS A 138 -13.27 -0.37 15.48
CA HIS A 138 -14.32 0.19 14.60
C HIS A 138 -13.97 1.56 13.97
N ALA A 139 -13.41 2.49 14.75
CA ALA A 139 -13.12 3.85 14.27
C ALA A 139 -11.96 3.82 13.27
N PHE A 140 -10.85 3.15 13.63
CA PHE A 140 -9.70 3.00 12.74
C PHE A 140 -10.07 2.25 11.45
N LYS A 141 -10.89 1.19 11.52
CA LYS A 141 -11.38 0.49 10.31
C LYS A 141 -12.13 1.45 9.39
N THR A 142 -13.03 2.25 9.94
CA THR A 142 -13.81 3.23 9.18
C THR A 142 -12.91 4.25 8.48
N TYR A 143 -11.94 4.82 9.20
CA TYR A 143 -10.95 5.73 8.59
C TYR A 143 -10.13 5.05 7.50
N GLY A 144 -9.70 3.81 7.74
CA GLY A 144 -9.00 3.00 6.75
C GLY A 144 -9.81 2.80 5.47
N TYR A 145 -11.11 2.50 5.58
CA TYR A 145 -11.99 2.34 4.42
C TYR A 145 -12.19 3.64 3.64
N ILE A 146 -12.38 4.77 4.35
CA ILE A 146 -12.51 6.08 3.71
C ILE A 146 -11.26 6.41 2.90
N LEU A 147 -10.07 6.26 3.50
CA LEU A 147 -8.81 6.50 2.81
C LEU A 147 -8.61 5.55 1.61
N LEU A 148 -9.08 4.31 1.74
CA LEU A 148 -8.99 3.33 0.67
C LEU A 148 -9.85 3.71 -0.53
N ILE A 149 -11.07 4.20 -0.30
CA ILE A 149 -11.94 4.72 -1.38
C ILE A 149 -11.25 5.90 -2.08
N PHE A 150 -10.67 6.83 -1.33
CA PHE A 150 -9.90 7.92 -1.94
C PHE A 150 -8.71 7.40 -2.75
N ASN A 151 -7.99 6.40 -2.24
CA ASN A 151 -6.85 5.83 -2.95
C ASN A 151 -7.27 5.08 -4.23
N PHE A 152 -8.44 4.45 -4.20
CA PHE A 152 -9.04 3.83 -5.38
C PHE A 152 -9.36 4.87 -6.45
N ILE A 153 -9.99 6.00 -6.08
CA ILE A 153 -10.26 7.12 -6.99
C ILE A 153 -8.95 7.67 -7.58
N VAL A 154 -7.93 7.89 -6.73
CA VAL A 154 -6.62 8.38 -7.20
C VAL A 154 -5.98 7.40 -8.18
N THR A 155 -6.04 6.08 -7.89
CA THR A 155 -5.51 5.04 -8.78
C THR A 155 -6.26 5.03 -10.12
N ALA A 156 -7.58 5.20 -10.12
CA ALA A 156 -8.37 5.32 -11.34
C ALA A 156 -7.98 6.56 -12.15
N ILE A 157 -7.77 7.72 -11.50
CA ILE A 157 -7.31 8.94 -12.17
C ILE A 157 -5.93 8.72 -12.82
N GLN A 158 -4.99 8.05 -12.14
CA GLN A 158 -3.69 7.71 -12.72
C GLN A 158 -3.84 6.89 -14.01
N GLN A 159 -4.72 5.88 -13.98
CA GLN A 159 -4.99 5.06 -15.16
C GLN A 159 -5.56 5.90 -16.31
N VAL A 160 -6.58 6.74 -16.05
CA VAL A 160 -7.17 7.60 -17.09
C VAL A 160 -6.12 8.54 -17.69
N VAL A 161 -5.29 9.18 -16.86
CA VAL A 161 -4.24 10.10 -17.34
C VAL A 161 -3.27 9.39 -18.29
N LEU A 162 -2.84 8.17 -17.95
CA LEU A 162 -1.92 7.40 -18.79
C LEU A 162 -2.58 6.85 -20.06
N GLU A 163 -3.83 6.41 -19.97
CA GLU A 163 -4.56 5.92 -21.14
C GLU A 163 -4.88 7.04 -22.13
N SER A 164 -5.32 8.21 -21.66
CA SER A 164 -5.49 9.40 -22.51
C SER A 164 -4.19 9.81 -23.17
N PHE A 165 -3.07 9.78 -22.44
CA PHE A 165 -1.77 10.05 -23.01
C PHE A 165 -1.39 9.08 -24.13
N THR A 166 -1.73 7.79 -24.03
CA THR A 166 -1.46 6.85 -25.14
C THR A 166 -2.33 7.07 -26.36
N VAL A 167 -3.58 7.54 -26.20
CA VAL A 167 -4.47 7.84 -27.33
C VAL A 167 -3.98 9.10 -28.06
N ASP A 168 -3.56 10.14 -27.33
CA ASP A 168 -3.12 11.41 -27.91
C ASP A 168 -1.63 11.42 -28.32
N GLY A 169 -0.82 10.56 -27.69
CA GLY A 169 0.62 10.45 -27.94
C GLY A 169 0.97 9.64 -29.20
N PHE A 170 0.09 8.72 -29.62
CA PHE A 170 0.27 7.94 -30.86
C PHE A 170 -0.15 8.70 -32.12
N THR A 171 -1.05 9.70 -32.00
CA THR A 171 -1.55 10.48 -33.14
C THR A 171 -0.59 11.60 -33.58
N ASN A 172 0.42 11.94 -32.78
CA ASN A 172 1.41 12.99 -33.08
C ASN A 172 2.80 12.45 -33.48
N LYS A 173 2.91 11.16 -33.81
CA LYS A 173 4.13 10.54 -34.33
C LYS A 173 3.95 10.00 -35.75
N PHE A 174 3.49 10.85 -36.67
CA PHE A 174 3.68 10.66 -38.11
C PHE A 174 3.89 12.02 -38.78
#